data_AF-A0A7V2D059-F1
#
_entry.id   AF-A0A7V2D059-F1
#
_cell.length_a   1.000
_cell.length_b   1.000
_cell.length_c   1.000
_cell.angle_alpha   90.00
_cell.angle_beta   90.00
_cell.angle_gamma   90.00
#
_symmetry.space_group_name_H-M   'P 1'
#
loop_
_entity.id
_entity.type
_entity.pdbx_description
1 polymer ?
#
loop_
_entity_poly.entity_id
_entity_poly.type
_entity_poly.pdbx_seq_one_letter_code
_entity_poly.pdbx_strand_id
1 'polypeptide(L)'
;MASRSDSSLPASTLLSVANAALGFGVGLLLANRLDRSSRKIAAISTMALGIAATLPLIAEVVAEQIVGPESSRGVRRRLRSIREDDGFPSDGEVF
;
A
#
# COMPACT_ATOMS: atom_id res chain seq x y z
N MET A 1 -14.38 -9.47 -29.76
CA MET A 1 -13.82 -8.17 -29.36
C MET A 1 -12.82 -8.44 -28.25
N ALA A 2 -11.53 -8.50 -28.57
CA ALA A 2 -10.45 -8.78 -27.65
C ALA A 2 -9.30 -7.80 -27.91
N SER A 3 -8.53 -7.51 -26.87
CA SER A 3 -7.35 -6.62 -26.80
C SER A 3 -7.61 -5.19 -26.29
N ARG A 4 -7.46 -4.98 -24.97
CA ARG A 4 -7.10 -3.67 -24.40
C ARG A 4 -6.41 -3.77 -23.02
N SER A 5 -5.41 -4.62 -22.86
CA SER A 5 -4.72 -4.80 -21.57
C SER A 5 -3.19 -4.83 -21.61
N ASP A 6 -2.54 -4.60 -22.77
CA ASP A 6 -1.06 -4.71 -22.87
C ASP A 6 -0.30 -3.41 -22.62
N SER A 7 -0.98 -2.27 -22.44
CA SER A 7 -0.35 -0.93 -22.34
C SER A 7 -0.47 -0.23 -20.99
N SER A 8 -0.96 -0.91 -19.94
CA SER A 8 -1.08 -0.35 -18.57
C SER A 8 0.20 -0.49 -17.72
N LEU A 9 1.12 -1.39 -18.09
CA LEU A 9 2.43 -1.59 -17.45
C LEU A 9 3.42 -0.39 -17.60
N PRO A 10 3.56 0.27 -18.77
CA PRO A 10 4.53 1.35 -18.93
C PRO A 10 4.13 2.63 -18.17
N ALA A 11 2.84 2.94 -18.08
CA ALA A 11 2.39 4.17 -17.40
C ALA A 11 2.55 4.08 -15.87
N SER A 12 2.21 2.93 -15.28
CA SER A 12 2.33 2.69 -13.85
C SER A 12 3.79 2.61 -13.39
N THR A 13 4.66 1.95 -14.17
CA THR A 13 6.11 1.92 -13.90
C THR A 13 6.74 3.30 -14.02
N LEU A 14 6.44 4.07 -15.07
CA LEU A 14 6.95 5.43 -15.22
C LEU A 14 6.49 6.34 -14.07
N LEU A 15 5.23 6.24 -13.65
CA LEU A 15 4.69 7.00 -12.54
C LEU A 15 5.31 6.60 -11.20
N SER A 16 5.58 5.30 -10.99
CA SER A 16 6.28 4.81 -9.80
C SER A 16 7.73 5.31 -9.73
N VAL A 17 8.43 5.36 -10.87
CA VAL A 17 9.80 5.89 -10.97
C VAL A 17 9.80 7.41 -10.71
N ALA A 18 8.83 8.14 -11.25
CA ALA A 18 8.69 9.57 -11.00
C ALA A 18 8.42 9.86 -9.51
N ASN A 19 7.49 9.12 -8.89
CA ASN A 19 7.21 9.25 -7.45
C ASN A 19 8.42 8.88 -6.59
N ALA A 20 9.15 7.82 -6.96
CA ALA A 20 10.39 7.44 -6.29
C ALA A 20 11.47 8.54 -6.41
N ALA A 21 11.66 9.11 -7.60
CA ALA A 21 12.60 10.19 -7.84
C ALA A 21 12.23 11.46 -7.06
N LEU A 22 10.95 11.79 -6.99
CA LEU A 22 10.44 12.90 -6.18
C LEU A 22 10.70 12.68 -4.68
N GLY A 23 10.41 11.49 -4.17
CA GLY A 23 10.70 11.13 -2.78
C GLY A 23 12.19 11.20 -2.45
N PHE A 24 13.05 10.73 -3.37
CA PHE A 24 14.50 10.81 -3.22
C PHE A 24 15.01 12.25 -3.21
N GLY A 25 14.53 13.09 -4.12
CA GLY A 25 14.91 14.50 -4.20
C GLY A 25 14.53 15.28 -2.93
N VAL A 26 13.32 15.06 -2.42
CA VAL A 26 12.86 15.67 -1.16
C VAL A 26 13.69 15.18 0.04
N GLY A 27 13.98 13.89 0.11
CA GLY A 27 14.82 13.31 1.17
C GLY A 27 16.24 13.89 1.18
N LEU A 28 16.84 14.07 0.00
CA LEU A 28 18.20 14.60 -0.15
C LEU A 28 18.26 16.10 0.16
N LEU A 29 17.21 16.86 -0.18
CA LEU A 29 17.07 18.27 0.18
C LEU A 29 16.96 18.46 1.70
N LEU A 30 16.16 17.62 2.38
CA LEU A 30 16.05 17.64 3.84
C LEU A 30 17.37 17.24 4.52
N ALA A 31 18.09 16.27 3.95
CA ALA A 31 19.37 15.81 4.50
C ALA A 31 20.45 16.89 4.52
N ASN A 32 20.42 17.82 3.55
CA ASN A 32 21.41 18.89 3.43
C ASN A 32 21.07 20.16 4.23
N ARG A 33 19.82 20.32 4.69
CA ARG A 33 19.36 21.51 5.44
C ARG A 33 19.69 21.46 6.94
N LEU A 34 20.47 20.49 7.37
CA LEU A 34 20.63 20.12 8.76
C LEU A 34 22.07 20.42 9.23
N ASP A 35 22.22 21.43 10.10
CA ASP A 35 23.52 21.97 10.54
C ASP A 35 24.15 21.16 11.68
N ARG A 36 25.49 21.12 11.73
CA ARG A 36 26.35 20.03 12.29
C ARG A 36 26.14 19.69 13.78
N SER A 37 25.60 20.59 14.59
CA SER A 37 25.46 20.44 16.06
C SER A 37 24.04 20.01 16.50
N SER A 38 23.00 20.67 15.98
CA SER A 38 21.60 20.28 16.25
C SER A 38 21.09 19.16 15.33
N ARG A 39 21.91 18.79 14.33
CA ARG A 39 21.64 17.78 13.31
C ARG A 39 21.15 16.47 13.87
N LYS A 40 21.82 15.94 14.91
CA LYS A 40 21.57 14.58 15.36
C LYS A 40 20.20 14.46 16.02
N ILE A 41 19.85 15.39 16.90
CA ILE A 41 18.60 15.33 17.63
C ILE A 41 17.42 15.67 16.71
N ALA A 42 17.56 16.72 15.89
CA ALA A 42 16.52 17.08 14.93
C ALA A 42 16.38 16.04 13.80
N ALA A 43 17.47 15.44 13.32
CA ALA A 43 17.40 14.35 12.33
C ALA A 43 16.73 13.12 12.93
N ILE A 44 17.11 12.71 14.14
CA ILE A 44 16.54 11.51 14.76
C ILE A 44 15.07 11.72 15.08
N SER A 45 14.67 12.90 15.59
CA SER A 45 13.26 13.18 15.88
C SER A 45 12.41 13.29 14.62
N THR A 46 12.89 13.97 13.57
CA THR A 46 12.17 14.07 12.29
C THR A 46 12.17 12.75 11.52
N MET A 47 13.21 11.93 11.63
CA MET A 47 13.25 10.59 11.04
C MET A 47 12.32 9.64 11.80
N ALA A 48 12.27 9.70 13.13
CA ALA A 48 11.34 8.91 13.93
C ALA A 48 9.88 9.33 13.66
N LEU A 49 9.61 10.64 13.57
CA LEU A 49 8.30 11.17 13.18
C LEU A 49 7.92 10.80 11.74
N GLY A 50 8.87 10.89 10.81
CA GLY A 50 8.67 10.52 9.41
C GLY A 50 8.37 9.03 9.25
N ILE A 51 9.11 8.17 9.96
CA ILE A 51 8.84 6.73 9.99
C ILE A 51 7.46 6.49 10.62
N ALA A 52 7.20 7.04 11.81
CA ALA A 52 5.92 6.89 12.50
C ALA A 52 4.71 7.33 11.62
N ALA A 53 4.85 8.43 10.88
CA ALA A 53 3.79 8.96 10.01
C ALA A 53 3.66 8.20 8.67
N THR A 54 4.70 7.46 8.24
CA THR A 54 4.66 6.67 6.99
C THR A 54 4.18 5.24 7.20
N LEU A 55 4.15 4.73 8.44
CA LEU A 55 3.57 3.43 8.77
C LEU A 55 2.17 3.17 8.16
N PRO A 56 1.16 4.08 8.27
CA PRO A 56 -0.17 3.80 7.73
C PRO A 56 -0.18 3.67 6.19
N LEU A 57 0.59 4.50 5.49
CA LEU A 57 0.71 4.44 4.02
C LEU A 57 1.38 3.15 3.54
N ILE A 58 2.40 2.69 4.26
CA ILE A 58 3.09 1.43 3.95
C ILE A 58 2.19 0.23 4.30
N ALA A 59 1.42 0.32 5.38
CA ALA A 59 0.53 -0.74 5.82
C ALA A 59 -0.58 -1.04 4.80
N GLU A 60 -1.16 -0.03 4.15
CA GLU A 60 -2.16 -0.23 3.09
C GLU A 60 -1.57 -0.97 1.88
N VAL A 61 -0.40 -0.54 1.40
CA VAL A 61 0.29 -1.18 0.27
C VAL A 61 0.67 -2.62 0.58
N VAL A 62 1.22 -2.87 1.79
CA VAL A 62 1.59 -4.22 2.22
C VAL A 62 0.36 -5.09 2.46
N ALA A 63 -0.72 -4.54 3.01
CA ALA A 63 -1.98 -5.25 3.20
C ALA A 63 -2.60 -5.62 1.85
N GLU A 64 -2.57 -4.73 0.87
CA GLU A 64 -3.06 -5.01 -0.48
C GLU A 64 -2.22 -6.07 -1.19
N GLN A 65 -0.90 -6.13 -0.93
CA GLN A 65 -0.02 -7.11 -1.55
C GLN A 65 -0.06 -8.50 -0.87
N ILE A 66 -0.27 -8.57 0.45
CA ILE A 66 -0.28 -9.82 1.23
C ILE A 66 -1.70 -10.38 1.42
N VAL A 67 -2.69 -9.50 1.64
CA VAL A 67 -4.09 -9.83 1.94
C VAL A 67 -5.01 -9.53 0.74
N GLY A 68 -4.49 -8.94 -0.33
CA GLY A 68 -5.27 -8.61 -1.52
C GLY A 68 -6.01 -9.81 -2.15
N PRO A 69 -7.04 -9.53 -2.97
CA PRO A 69 -7.93 -10.54 -3.55
C PRO A 69 -7.23 -11.58 -4.44
N GLU A 70 -6.06 -11.23 -4.99
CA GLU A 70 -5.18 -12.11 -5.78
C GLU A 70 -4.32 -13.04 -4.91
N SER A 71 -4.25 -12.82 -3.59
CA SER A 71 -3.53 -13.71 -2.69
C SER A 71 -4.24 -15.06 -2.57
N SER A 72 -3.49 -16.16 -2.47
CA SER A 72 -4.05 -17.52 -2.34
C SER A 72 -5.00 -17.67 -1.14
N ARG A 73 -4.90 -16.80 -0.13
CA ARG A 73 -5.82 -16.73 1.01
C ARG A 73 -7.12 -15.96 0.66
N GLY A 74 -7.03 -14.87 -0.10
CA GLY A 74 -8.18 -14.10 -0.58
C GLY A 74 -9.09 -14.90 -1.53
N VAL A 75 -8.51 -15.66 -2.46
CA VAL A 75 -9.25 -16.55 -3.37
C VAL A 75 -10.07 -17.59 -2.60
N ARG A 76 -9.49 -18.20 -1.57
CA ARG A 76 -10.19 -19.18 -0.72
C ARG A 76 -11.34 -18.56 0.06
N ARG A 77 -11.21 -17.30 0.52
CA ARG A 77 -12.29 -16.57 1.20
C ARG A 77 -13.45 -16.30 0.24
N ARG A 78 -13.16 -15.87 -1.00
CA ARG A 78 -14.17 -15.60 -2.04
C ARG A 78 -14.89 -16.86 -2.52
N LEU A 79 -14.16 -17.97 -2.68
CA LEU A 79 -14.79 -19.26 -2.99
C LEU A 79 -15.68 -19.76 -1.84
N ARG A 80 -15.27 -19.51 -0.58
CA ARG A 80 -16.10 -19.85 0.59
C ARG A 80 -17.37 -19.01 0.64
N SER A 81 -17.29 -17.70 0.40
CA SER A 81 -18.49 -16.85 0.42
C SER A 81 -19.49 -17.24 -0.67
N ILE A 82 -19.05 -17.68 -1.86
CA ILE A 82 -19.96 -18.19 -2.91
C ILE A 82 -20.64 -19.51 -2.50
N ARG A 83 -20.01 -20.30 -1.62
CA ARG A 83 -20.58 -21.55 -1.09
C ARG A 83 -21.40 -21.36 0.19
N GLU A 84 -21.22 -20.25 0.90
CA GLU A 84 -22.07 -19.90 2.04
C GLU A 84 -23.27 -19.05 1.59
N ASP A 85 -23.15 -18.32 0.48
CA ASP A 85 -24.23 -17.59 -0.19
C ASP A 85 -25.05 -18.54 -1.08
N ASP A 86 -25.54 -19.64 -0.51
CA ASP A 86 -26.39 -20.61 -1.20
C ASP A 86 -27.83 -20.07 -1.41
N GLY A 87 -28.10 -18.80 -1.10
CA GLY A 87 -29.41 -18.15 -1.28
C GLY A 87 -30.53 -18.69 -0.37
N PHE A 88 -30.20 -19.59 0.55
CA PHE A 88 -31.12 -20.10 1.55
C PHE A 88 -31.10 -19.20 2.79
N PRO A 89 -32.26 -18.73 3.28
CA PRO A 89 -32.33 -18.06 4.57
C PRO A 89 -31.73 -19.01 5.62
N SER A 90 -30.65 -18.60 6.28
CA SER A 90 -30.14 -19.33 7.43
C SER A 90 -31.26 -19.37 8.47
N ASP A 91 -31.57 -20.57 8.98
CA ASP A 91 -32.64 -20.95 9.93
C ASP A 91 -32.63 -20.20 11.30
N GLY A 92 -32.18 -18.95 11.36
CA GLY A 92 -32.04 -18.12 12.56
C GLY A 92 -32.71 -16.75 12.51
N GLU A 93 -33.32 -16.33 11.39
CA GLU A 93 -34.02 -15.03 11.28
C GLU A 93 -35.56 -15.16 11.18
N VAL A 94 -36.13 -16.18 11.84
CA VAL A 94 -37.59 -16.33 11.96
C VAL A 94 -38.01 -16.34 13.42
N PHE A 95 -37.72 -15.27 14.16
CA PHE A 95 -38.43 -14.91 15.40
C PHE A 95 -38.48 -13.39 15.57
#